data_AF-A0A8T5I391-F1
#
_entry.id   AF-A0A8T5I391-F1
#
_cell.length_a   1.000
_cell.length_b   1.000
_cell.length_c   1.000
_cell.angle_alpha   90.00
_cell.angle_beta   90.00
_cell.angle_gamma   90.00
#
_symmetry.space_group_name_H-M   'P 1'
#
loop_
_entity.id
_entity.type
_entity.pdbx_description
1 polymer ?
#
loop_
_entity_poly.entity_id
_entity_poly.type
_entity_poly.pdbx_seq_one_letter_code
_entity_poly.pdbx_strand_id
1 'polypeptide(L)' 'MTFNISKVIIPTNPGIYLMKNSDGKIIYIGKAKNLKNRVRSYFNKNQNYKTQKLVENISEIEFVLTDNE' A
#
# COMPACT_ATOMS: atom_id res chain seq x y z
N MET A 1 1.13 6.49 -16.21
CA MET A 1 0.44 5.19 -16.06
C MET A 1 -0.25 5.20 -14.70
N THR A 2 -1.57 5.37 -14.65
CA THR A 2 -2.28 5.51 -13.37
C THR A 2 -2.46 4.14 -12.72
N PHE A 3 -1.82 3.92 -11.57
CA PHE A 3 -1.96 2.69 -10.79
C PHE A 3 -3.37 2.61 -10.21
N ASN A 4 -4.21 1.70 -10.73
CA ASN A 4 -5.61 1.60 -10.31
C ASN A 4 -5.75 0.58 -9.17
N ILE A 5 -5.65 1.07 -7.93
CA ILE A 5 -5.77 0.27 -6.71
C ILE A 5 -7.12 -0.46 -6.58
N SER A 6 -8.17 0.00 -7.29
CA SER A 6 -9.51 -0.64 -7.21
C SER A 6 -9.57 -2.01 -7.87
N LYS A 7 -8.63 -2.33 -8.77
CA LYS A 7 -8.49 -3.64 -9.41
C LYS A 7 -7.59 -4.61 -8.63
N VAL A 8 -6.89 -4.12 -7.61
CA VAL A 8 -6.00 -4.95 -6.79
C VAL A 8 -6.82 -5.63 -5.70
N ILE A 9 -6.72 -6.96 -5.62
CA ILE A 9 -7.33 -7.74 -4.54
C ILE A 9 -6.43 -7.60 -3.32
N ILE A 10 -6.88 -6.83 -2.34
CA ILE A 10 -6.14 -6.60 -1.09
C ILE A 10 -6.84 -7.39 0.02
N PRO A 11 -6.12 -8.26 0.75
CA PRO A 11 -6.71 -9.03 1.85
C PRO A 11 -7.21 -8.11 2.97
N THR A 12 -8.24 -8.55 3.68
CA THR A 12 -8.78 -7.85 4.86
C THR A 12 -8.12 -8.26 6.17
N ASN A 13 -7.29 -9.30 6.13
CA ASN A 13 -6.58 -9.85 7.27
C ASN A 13 -5.44 -8.92 7.76
N PRO A 14 -4.98 -9.13 9.01
CA PRO A 14 -3.77 -8.51 9.51
C PRO A 14 -2.54 -8.96 8.71
N GLY A 15 -1.60 -8.03 8.58
CA GLY A 15 -0.34 -8.33 7.91
C GLY A 15 0.55 -7.12 7.70
N ILE A 16 1.60 -7.36 6.93
CA ILE A 16 2.58 -6.37 6.51
C ILE A 16 2.32 -6.05 5.02
N TYR A 17 2.38 -4.77 4.66
CA TYR A 17 2.37 -4.31 3.27
C TYR A 17 3.70 -3.66 2.94
N LEU A 18 4.21 -3.97 1.75
CA LEU A 18 5.43 -3.39 1.19
C LEU A 18 5.06 -2.65 -0.09
N MET A 19 5.55 -1.42 -0.24
CA MET A 19 5.37 -0.64 -1.46
C MET A 19 6.74 -0.48 -2.12
N LYS A 20 6.82 -0.80 -3.41
CA LYS A 20 8.03 -0.71 -4.21
C LYS A 20 7.91 0.34 -5.31
N ASN A 21 9.05 0.91 -5.69
CA ASN A 21 9.14 1.74 -6.87
C ASN A 21 9.28 0.92 -8.16
N SER A 22 9.43 1.60 -9.30
CA SER A 22 9.60 0.98 -10.62
C SER A 22 10.85 0.11 -10.74
N ASP A 23 11.88 0.37 -9.93
CA ASP A 23 13.12 -0.41 -9.87
C ASP A 23 13.00 -1.65 -8.96
N GLY A 24 11.81 -1.92 -8.41
CA GLY A 24 11.60 -3.00 -7.45
C GLY A 24 12.16 -2.72 -6.05
N LYS A 25 12.65 -1.51 -5.78
CA LYS A 25 13.17 -1.12 -4.46
C LYS A 25 12.01 -0.82 -3.52
N ILE A 26 12.04 -1.39 -2.32
CA ILE A 26 11.07 -1.10 -1.26
C ILE A 26 11.27 0.35 -0.81
N ILE A 27 10.21 1.16 -0.94
CA ILE A 27 10.19 2.58 -0.55
C ILE A 27 9.35 2.83 0.71
N TYR A 28 8.50 1.88 1.08
CA TYR A 28 7.69 1.97 2.29
C TYR A 28 7.26 0.59 2.79
N ILE A 29 7.21 0.40 4.11
CA ILE A 29 6.71 -0.80 4.78
C ILE A 29 5.77 -0.36 5.91
N GLY A 30 4.67 -1.08 6.09
CA GLY A 30 3.85 -0.93 7.29
C GLY A 30 3.13 -2.20 7.69
N LYS A 31 2.75 -2.30 8.97
CA LYS A 31 1.84 -3.33 9.50
C LYS A 31 0.43 -2.75 9.59
N ALA A 32 -0.59 -3.58 9.39
CA ALA A 32 -1.99 -3.21 9.58
C ALA A 32 -2.78 -4.39 10.12
N LYS A 33 -3.80 -4.12 10.95
CA LYS A 33 -4.81 -5.11 11.33
C LYS A 33 -5.76 -5.47 10.18
N ASN A 34 -5.96 -4.53 9.26
CA ASN A 34 -6.73 -4.72 8.04
C ASN A 34 -5.98 -4.08 6.86
N LEU A 35 -5.34 -4.92 6.05
CA LEU A 35 -4.51 -4.47 4.93
C LEU A 35 -5.32 -3.66 3.91
N LYS A 36 -6.53 -4.11 3.54
CA LYS A 36 -7.41 -3.42 2.60
C LYS A 36 -7.72 -1.98 3.00
N ASN A 37 -8.16 -1.76 4.25
CA ASN A 37 -8.49 -0.42 4.74
C ASN A 37 -7.24 0.45 4.81
N ARG A 38 -6.13 -0.11 5.29
CA ARG A 38 -4.88 0.66 5.43
C ARG A 38 -4.33 1.09 4.08
N VAL A 39 -4.23 0.18 3.11
CA VAL A 39 -3.70 0.51 1.78
C VAL A 39 -4.63 1.48 1.05
N ARG A 40 -5.95 1.29 1.07
CA ARG A 40 -6.90 2.24 0.47
C ARG A 40 -6.76 3.67 1.02
N SER A 41 -6.41 3.81 2.30
CA SER A 41 -6.25 5.14 2.90
C SER A 41 -5.21 6.01 2.19
N TYR A 42 -4.12 5.42 1.69
CA TYR A 42 -3.08 6.15 0.95
C TYR A 42 -3.58 6.76 -0.37
N PHE A 43 -4.59 6.15 -1.00
CA PHE A 43 -5.13 6.56 -2.30
C PHE A 43 -6.38 7.45 -2.20
N ASN A 44 -6.75 7.89 -0.99
CA ASN A 44 -7.83 8.86 -0.81
C ASN A 44 -7.41 10.26 -1.27
N LYS A 45 -8.39 11.09 -1.69
CA LYS A 45 -8.11 12.43 -2.27
C LYS A 45 -7.51 13.44 -1.27
N ASN A 46 -7.78 13.32 0.03
CA ASN A 46 -7.37 14.29 1.05
C ASN A 46 -6.11 13.83 1.80
N GLN A 47 -5.02 13.61 1.07
CA GLN A 47 -3.74 13.21 1.66
C GLN A 47 -2.70 14.33 1.64
N ASN A 48 -1.82 14.33 2.63
CA ASN A 48 -0.70 15.28 2.71
C ASN A 48 0.25 15.12 1.53
N TYR A 49 0.97 16.19 1.16
CA TYR A 49 1.92 16.21 0.05
C TYR A 49 2.92 15.04 0.05
N LYS A 50 3.47 14.68 1.23
CA LYS A 50 4.40 13.56 1.37
C LYS A 50 3.76 12.21 0.98
N THR A 51 2.51 11.99 1.38
CA THR A 51 1.77 10.76 1.07
C THR A 51 1.42 10.71 -0.41
N GLN A 52 1.01 11.85 -1.00
CA GLN A 52 0.79 11.93 -2.44
C GLN A 52 2.08 11.59 -3.20
N LYS A 53 3.21 12.17 -2.79
CA LYS A 53 4.50 11.91 -3.43
C LYS A 53 4.94 10.47 -3.29
N LEU A 54 4.70 9.85 -2.13
CA LEU A 54 4.92 8.42 -1.94
C LEU A 54 4.11 7.62 -2.97
N VAL A 55 2.80 7.88 -3.05
CA VAL A 55 1.88 7.16 -3.94
C VAL A 55 2.26 7.29 -5.42
N GLU A 56 2.73 8.46 -5.85
CA GLU A 56 3.24 8.66 -7.22
C GLU A 56 4.43 7.75 -7.57
N ASN A 57 5.24 7.37 -6.57
CA ASN A 57 6.41 6.53 -6.77
C ASN A 57 6.10 5.04 -6.60
N ILE A 58 4.89 4.65 -6.21
CA ILE A 58 4.51 3.24 -6.06
C ILE A 58 4.26 2.63 -7.44
N SER A 59 5.00 1.57 -7.75
CA SER A 59 4.76 0.72 -8.92
C SER A 59 4.22 -0.66 -8.55
N GLU A 60 4.53 -1.16 -7.35
CA GLU A 60 4.08 -2.48 -6.88
C GLU A 60 3.76 -2.45 -5.38
N ILE A 61 2.79 -3.26 -4.96
CA ILE A 61 2.42 -3.45 -3.56
C ILE A 61 2.37 -4.94 -3.27
N GLU A 62 3.14 -5.38 -2.27
CA GLU A 62 3.14 -6.76 -1.78
C GLU A 62 2.51 -6.84 -0.39
N PHE A 63 1.94 -8.02 -0.09
CA PHE A 63 1.27 -8.31 1.17
C PHE A 63 1.82 -9.59 1.77
N VAL A 64 2.18 -9.53 3.04
CA VAL A 64 2.55 -10.70 3.85
C VAL A 64 1.51 -10.81 4.96
N LEU A 65 0.70 -11.86 4.91
CA LEU A 65 -0.27 -12.14 5.96
C LEU A 65 0.45 -12.53 7.24
N THR A 66 -0.07 -12.07 8.38
CA THR A 66 0.47 -12.43 9.69
C THR A 66 -0.67 -12.88 10.58
N ASP A 67 -0.54 -14.04 11.21
CA ASP A 67 -1.62 -14.61 12.03
C ASP A 67 -1.78 -13.96 13.41
N ASN A 68 -0.86 -13.06 13.83
CA ASN A 68 -0.83 -12.51 15.19
C ASN A 68 -0.77 -10.96 15.25
N GLU A 69 -1.57 -10.41 16.17
CA GLU A 69 -1.58 -9.00 16.59
C GLU A 69 -0.22 -8.53 17.11
#